data_AF-A0A7C5IB72-F1
#
_entry.id   AF-A0A7C5IB72-F1
#
_cell.length_a   1.000
_cell.length_b   1.000
_cell.length_c   1.000
_cell.angle_alpha   90.00
_cell.angle_beta   90.00
_cell.angle_gamma   90.00
#
_symmetry.space_group_name_H-M   'P 1'
#
loop_
_entity.id
_entity.type
_entity.pdbx_description
1 polymer ?
#
loop_
_entity_poly.entity_id
_entity_poly.type
_entity_poly.pdbx_seq_one_letter_code
_entity_poly.pdbx_strand_id
1 'polypeptide(L)'
;MTLAPLSTLVACNSASGAELLARCNVKDALLSFSGNDALVLRCGGNVLDSIGQVGMNPGTAWGAGAITTADHTLRRRPHIFVGRPTATAPFDPAQEWDSFVKDTFLDLGKHSVALGDQDNDGVIYDNCPFHANQDQSDADLDGYGDVCDNCPWRFNPGQEDADADGTGDACET
;
A
#
# COMPACT_ATOMS: atom_id res chain seq x y z
N MET A 1 14.54 4.25 -19.05
CA MET A 1 13.54 3.16 -19.14
C MET A 1 12.18 3.79 -19.20
N THR A 2 11.30 3.33 -20.08
CA THR A 2 9.91 3.80 -20.15
C THR A 2 9.03 2.66 -19.68
N LEU A 3 8.21 2.89 -18.66
CA LEU A 3 7.24 1.92 -18.17
C LEU A 3 5.94 2.13 -18.96
N ALA A 4 5.42 1.07 -19.57
CA ALA A 4 4.15 1.18 -20.29
C ALA A 4 2.99 1.37 -19.29
N PRO A 5 1.88 2.01 -19.68
CA PRO A 5 0.68 2.04 -18.86
C PRO A 5 0.31 0.63 -18.38
N LEU A 6 -0.07 0.51 -17.12
CA LEU A 6 -0.49 -0.74 -16.48
C LEU A 6 0.58 -1.85 -16.44
N SER A 7 1.83 -1.52 -16.72
CA SER A 7 2.94 -2.46 -16.54
C SER A 7 3.63 -2.21 -15.21
N THR A 8 4.22 -3.28 -14.66
CA THR A 8 4.96 -3.23 -13.39
C THR A 8 6.46 -3.34 -13.64
N LEU A 9 7.24 -2.72 -12.76
CA LEU A 9 8.70 -2.88 -12.70
C LEU A 9 9.08 -3.46 -11.34
N VAL A 10 9.70 -4.64 -11.35
CA VAL A 10 10.25 -5.30 -10.16
C VAL A 10 11.76 -5.12 -10.16
N ALA A 11 12.28 -4.44 -9.13
CA ALA A 11 13.70 -4.21 -8.94
C ALA A 11 14.18 -4.94 -7.67
N CYS A 12 15.32 -5.62 -7.77
CA CYS A 12 15.82 -6.48 -6.69
C CYS A 12 17.32 -6.35 -6.48
N ASN A 13 17.77 -6.72 -5.27
CA ASN A 13 19.19 -6.94 -5.05
C ASN A 13 19.71 -8.06 -5.95
N SER A 14 20.85 -7.87 -6.60
CA SER A 14 21.44 -8.93 -7.43
C SER A 14 21.90 -10.16 -6.64
N ALA A 15 22.04 -10.05 -5.30
CA ALA A 15 22.37 -11.14 -4.38
C ALA A 15 21.14 -11.81 -3.76
N SER A 16 19.91 -11.43 -4.15
CA SER A 16 18.68 -12.05 -3.65
C SER A 16 18.57 -13.54 -4.00
N GLY A 17 17.69 -14.27 -3.29
CA GLY A 17 17.39 -15.67 -3.57
C GLY A 17 16.81 -15.91 -4.98
N ALA A 18 16.97 -17.13 -5.49
CA ALA A 18 16.59 -17.48 -6.86
C ALA A 18 15.11 -17.24 -7.18
N GLU A 19 14.21 -17.44 -6.21
CA GLU A 19 12.77 -17.22 -6.38
C GLU A 19 12.44 -15.75 -6.67
N LEU A 20 13.04 -14.82 -5.90
CA LEU A 20 12.90 -13.40 -6.12
C LEU A 20 13.57 -13.00 -7.45
N LEU A 21 14.80 -13.45 -7.69
CA LEU A 21 15.56 -13.15 -8.91
C LEU A 21 14.86 -13.57 -10.21
N ALA A 22 13.99 -14.58 -10.16
CA ALA A 22 13.17 -15.01 -11.29
C ALA A 22 12.03 -14.03 -11.64
N ARG A 23 11.64 -13.15 -10.71
CA ARG A 23 10.55 -12.15 -10.87
C ARG A 23 11.07 -10.74 -11.17
N CYS A 24 12.36 -10.50 -10.99
CA CYS A 24 12.96 -9.17 -11.15
C CYS A 24 13.13 -8.79 -12.62
N ASN A 25 12.67 -7.60 -12.98
CA ASN A 25 12.99 -6.97 -14.25
C ASN A 25 14.35 -6.25 -14.20
N VAL A 26 14.71 -5.72 -13.03
CA VAL A 26 15.98 -5.02 -12.78
C VAL A 26 16.69 -5.64 -11.57
N LYS A 27 18.01 -5.81 -11.68
CA LYS A 27 18.86 -6.39 -10.65
C LYS A 27 20.05 -5.46 -10.41
N ASP A 28 20.26 -5.04 -9.17
CA ASP A 28 21.36 -4.16 -8.81
C ASP A 28 21.87 -4.50 -7.40
N ALA A 29 23.19 -4.57 -7.20
CA ALA A 29 23.77 -4.92 -5.91
C ALA A 29 23.52 -3.85 -4.82
N LEU A 30 23.25 -2.61 -5.21
CA LEU A 30 23.03 -1.47 -4.31
C LEU A 30 21.61 -1.40 -3.76
N LEU A 31 20.68 -2.23 -4.25
CA LEU A 31 19.33 -2.34 -3.69
C LEU A 31 19.36 -3.14 -2.38
N SER A 32 20.02 -2.60 -1.36
CA SER A 32 20.12 -3.18 -0.03
C SER A 32 19.28 -2.36 0.94
N PHE A 33 18.16 -2.93 1.38
CA PHE A 33 17.27 -2.30 2.37
C PHE A 33 17.26 -3.14 3.63
N SER A 34 17.62 -2.52 4.73
CA SER A 34 17.83 -3.14 6.04
C SER A 34 16.67 -2.89 7.02
N GLY A 35 15.61 -2.25 6.52
CA GLY A 35 14.42 -1.90 7.30
C GLY A 35 14.42 -0.45 7.79
N ASN A 36 15.57 0.21 7.93
CA ASN A 36 15.67 1.62 8.35
C ASN A 36 16.08 2.57 7.20
N ASP A 37 16.00 2.12 5.95
CA ASP A 37 16.32 2.87 4.73
C ASP A 37 15.09 3.51 4.09
N ALA A 38 15.13 4.83 3.85
CA ALA A 38 14.00 5.54 3.27
C ALA A 38 14.09 5.48 1.74
N LEU A 39 13.01 5.05 1.07
CA LEU A 39 12.96 4.99 -0.39
C LEU A 39 11.98 6.02 -0.92
N VAL A 40 12.39 6.69 -1.99
CA VAL A 40 11.62 7.76 -2.61
C VAL A 40 11.45 7.45 -4.09
N LEU A 41 10.21 7.32 -4.52
CA LEU A 41 9.86 7.26 -5.93
C LEU A 41 9.76 8.69 -6.46
N ARG A 42 10.53 9.00 -7.51
CA ARG A 42 10.55 10.33 -8.13
C ARG A 42 10.26 10.25 -9.62
N CYS A 43 9.58 11.27 -10.12
CA CYS A 43 9.47 11.55 -11.55
C CYS A 43 9.99 12.96 -11.82
N GLY A 44 11.14 13.05 -12.48
CA GLY A 44 11.89 14.30 -12.56
C GLY A 44 12.25 14.82 -11.17
N GLY A 45 11.91 16.07 -10.88
CA GLY A 45 12.11 16.69 -9.57
C GLY A 45 11.04 16.36 -8.52
N ASN A 46 9.91 15.79 -8.92
CA ASN A 46 8.75 15.58 -8.06
C ASN A 46 8.84 14.24 -7.33
N VAL A 47 8.49 14.25 -6.04
CA VAL A 47 8.27 13.03 -5.26
C VAL A 47 6.87 12.54 -5.55
N LEU A 48 6.75 11.28 -5.95
CA LEU A 48 5.47 10.63 -6.22
C LEU A 48 5.01 9.79 -5.02
N ASP A 49 5.94 9.07 -4.39
CA ASP A 49 5.66 8.26 -3.21
C ASP A 49 6.95 8.07 -2.40
N SER A 50 6.79 7.66 -1.15
CA SER A 50 7.91 7.33 -0.28
C SER A 50 7.54 6.34 0.81
N ILE A 51 8.47 5.42 1.08
CA ILE A 51 8.47 4.55 2.26
C ILE A 51 9.56 5.05 3.22
N GLY A 52 9.23 5.19 4.50
CA GLY A 52 10.12 5.81 5.47
C GLY A 52 10.07 7.35 5.44
N GLN A 53 11.01 7.95 6.18
CA GLN A 53 11.12 9.40 6.36
C GLN A 53 12.55 9.88 6.06
N VAL A 54 12.70 10.66 4.99
CA VAL A 54 13.97 11.23 4.57
C VAL A 54 14.50 12.19 5.64
N GLY A 55 15.76 12.00 6.02
CA GLY A 55 16.44 12.81 7.03
C GLY A 55 16.27 12.31 8.47
N MET A 56 15.55 11.20 8.68
CA MET A 56 15.35 10.58 9.98
C MET A 56 15.84 9.13 9.97
N ASN A 57 16.53 8.72 11.05
CA ASN A 57 16.86 7.32 11.30
C ASN A 57 15.91 6.77 12.37
N PRO A 58 15.06 5.78 12.07
CA PRO A 58 14.13 5.19 13.03
C PRO A 58 14.80 4.18 13.99
N GLY A 59 16.12 3.98 13.89
CA GLY A 59 16.84 2.91 14.58
C GLY A 59 16.86 1.66 13.73
N THR A 60 15.99 0.70 14.02
CA THR A 60 15.95 -0.60 13.32
C THR A 60 14.98 -0.61 12.14
N ALA A 61 13.80 -0.03 12.32
CA ALA A 61 12.71 -0.11 11.34
C ALA A 61 11.70 1.02 11.58
N TRP A 62 10.89 1.33 10.57
CA TRP A 62 9.64 2.04 10.78
C TRP A 62 8.53 1.07 11.18
N GLY A 63 7.58 1.56 12.00
CA GLY A 63 6.54 0.72 12.59
C GLY A 63 7.07 -0.23 13.67
N ALA A 64 6.16 -1.01 14.26
CA ALA A 64 6.47 -2.00 15.28
C ALA A 64 5.42 -3.13 15.26
N GLY A 65 5.74 -4.27 15.86
CA GLY A 65 4.80 -5.39 15.99
C GLY A 65 4.46 -6.02 14.63
N ALA A 66 3.17 -6.07 14.29
CA ALA A 66 2.68 -6.78 13.10
C ALA A 66 3.02 -6.08 11.77
N ILE A 67 3.16 -4.76 11.77
CA ILE A 67 3.44 -3.97 10.56
C ILE A 67 4.73 -3.19 10.79
N THR A 68 5.83 -3.67 10.18
CA THR A 68 7.15 -3.06 10.27
C THR A 68 7.93 -3.25 8.97
N THR A 69 8.92 -2.41 8.72
CA THR A 69 9.73 -2.45 7.48
C THR A 69 10.90 -3.42 7.53
N ALA A 70 11.34 -3.86 8.72
CA ALA A 70 12.42 -4.84 8.84
C ALA A 70 11.87 -6.27 8.80
N ASP A 71 12.47 -7.14 7.99
CA ASP A 71 12.16 -8.57 7.90
C ASP A 71 10.68 -8.91 7.61
N HIS A 72 10.01 -8.05 6.85
CA HIS A 72 8.62 -8.23 6.45
C HIS A 72 8.46 -7.95 4.95
N THR A 73 7.40 -8.52 4.37
CA THR A 73 6.95 -8.12 3.03
C THR A 73 5.85 -7.10 3.21
N LEU A 74 6.05 -5.88 2.72
CA LEU A 74 5.02 -4.85 2.73
C LEU A 74 4.39 -4.72 1.36
N ARG A 75 3.06 -4.67 1.32
CA ARG A 75 2.27 -4.42 0.12
C ARG A 75 1.36 -3.22 0.37
N ARG A 76 1.36 -2.25 -0.55
CA ARG A 76 0.46 -1.09 -0.46
C ARG A 76 -0.97 -1.59 -0.44
N ARG A 77 -1.79 -1.06 0.47
CA ARG A 77 -3.23 -1.39 0.50
C ARG A 77 -3.89 -0.96 -0.82
N PRO A 78 -4.85 -1.74 -1.34
CA PRO A 78 -5.42 -1.53 -2.68
C PRO A 78 -6.19 -0.20 -2.81
N HIS A 79 -6.72 0.34 -1.71
CA HIS A 79 -7.44 1.62 -1.67
C HIS A 79 -6.52 2.85 -1.54
N ILE A 80 -5.20 2.67 -1.47
CA ILE A 80 -4.29 3.81 -1.42
C ILE A 80 -3.93 4.27 -2.83
N PHE A 81 -4.73 5.21 -3.35
CA PHE A 81 -4.60 5.74 -4.70
C PHE A 81 -3.58 6.88 -4.84
N VAL A 82 -3.19 7.49 -3.72
CA VAL A 82 -2.25 8.61 -3.68
C VAL A 82 -1.02 8.21 -2.89
N GLY A 83 0.16 8.33 -3.50
CA GLY A 83 1.44 8.13 -2.81
C GLY A 83 1.73 9.25 -1.81
N ARG A 84 2.76 9.08 -0.96
CA ARG A 84 3.23 10.14 -0.04
C ARG A 84 4.15 11.14 -0.75
N PRO A 85 3.69 12.35 -1.12
CA PRO A 85 4.51 13.31 -1.88
C PRO A 85 5.53 14.05 -1.00
N THR A 86 5.35 14.03 0.32
CA THR A 86 6.22 14.71 1.28
C THR A 86 7.09 13.69 2.00
N ALA A 87 8.19 13.28 1.37
CA ALA A 87 9.07 12.22 1.91
C ALA A 87 9.72 12.52 3.27
N THR A 88 9.65 13.77 3.75
CA THR A 88 10.15 14.19 5.08
C THR A 88 9.09 14.16 6.17
N ALA A 89 7.82 13.94 5.83
CA ALA A 89 6.75 13.82 6.81
C ALA A 89 6.93 12.55 7.67
N PRO A 90 6.38 12.51 8.90
CA PRO A 90 6.31 11.29 9.69
C PRO A 90 5.80 10.11 8.86
N PHE A 91 6.37 8.93 9.10
CA PHE A 91 6.00 7.71 8.39
C PHE A 91 5.63 6.63 9.41
N ASP A 92 4.42 6.10 9.26
CA ASP A 92 3.93 4.91 9.94
C ASP A 92 3.42 3.92 8.88
N PRO A 93 4.06 2.74 8.72
CA PRO A 93 3.62 1.78 7.73
C PRO A 93 2.20 1.26 7.97
N ALA A 94 1.68 1.28 9.21
CA ALA A 94 0.35 0.78 9.54
C ALA A 94 -0.80 1.56 8.87
N GLN A 95 -0.53 2.76 8.37
CA GLN A 95 -1.51 3.62 7.71
C GLN A 95 -1.81 3.18 6.27
N GLU A 96 -0.81 2.72 5.52
CA GLU A 96 -0.93 2.54 4.06
C GLU A 96 -0.54 1.14 3.56
N TRP A 97 -0.04 0.27 4.45
CA TRP A 97 0.57 -1.00 4.07
C TRP A 97 -0.02 -2.19 4.82
N ASP A 98 -0.28 -3.25 4.07
CA ASP A 98 -0.43 -4.59 4.60
C ASP A 98 0.96 -5.19 4.84
N SER A 99 1.05 -6.03 5.87
CA SER A 99 2.27 -6.69 6.27
C SER A 99 2.11 -8.20 6.20
N PHE A 100 3.06 -8.85 5.52
CA PHE A 100 3.16 -10.30 5.43
C PHE A 100 4.51 -10.74 5.98
N VAL A 101 4.61 -12.04 6.27
CA VAL A 101 5.88 -12.64 6.66
C VAL A 101 6.95 -12.38 5.59
N LYS A 102 8.20 -12.33 6.03
CA LYS A 102 9.38 -12.21 5.16
C LYS A 102 9.30 -13.19 3.98
N ASP A 103 9.81 -12.75 2.83
CA ASP A 103 9.91 -13.55 1.61
C ASP A 103 8.56 -14.04 1.05
N THR A 104 7.50 -13.24 1.21
CA THR A 104 6.19 -13.48 0.58
C THR A 104 6.14 -12.84 -0.80
N PHE A 105 6.10 -13.63 -1.88
CA PHE A 105 6.18 -13.12 -3.25
C PHE A 105 4.91 -13.27 -4.10
N LEU A 106 3.78 -13.69 -3.50
CA LEU A 106 2.56 -14.10 -4.21
C LEU A 106 2.04 -13.06 -5.23
N ASP A 107 2.18 -11.77 -4.91
CA ASP A 107 1.68 -10.66 -5.73
C ASP A 107 2.77 -9.69 -6.21
N LEU A 108 4.04 -10.07 -6.07
CA LEU A 108 5.12 -9.25 -6.58
C LEU A 108 5.02 -9.11 -8.10
N GLY A 109 5.06 -7.88 -8.60
CA GLY A 109 4.89 -7.59 -10.02
C GLY A 109 3.42 -7.58 -10.47
N LYS A 110 2.48 -7.49 -9.54
CA LYS A 110 1.07 -7.22 -9.83
C LYS A 110 0.68 -5.89 -9.19
N HIS A 111 -0.27 -5.20 -9.83
CA HIS A 111 -1.01 -4.10 -9.20
C HIS A 111 -2.47 -4.34 -9.53
N SER A 112 -3.31 -4.35 -8.50
CA SER A 112 -4.76 -4.45 -8.61
C SER A 112 -5.33 -3.08 -8.28
N VAL A 113 -5.05 -2.09 -9.13
CA VAL A 113 -5.98 -0.98 -9.23
C VAL A 113 -7.20 -1.57 -9.93
N ALA A 114 -8.41 -1.39 -9.40
CA ALA A 114 -9.64 -1.69 -10.12
C ALA A 114 -9.67 -0.76 -11.35
N LEU A 115 -9.01 -1.17 -12.42
CA LEU A 115 -8.93 -0.40 -13.65
C LEU A 115 -10.23 -0.68 -14.40
N GLY A 116 -11.25 0.08 -14.06
CA GLY A 116 -12.58 -0.02 -14.62
C GLY A 116 -13.61 0.45 -13.62
N ASP A 117 -14.57 1.21 -14.12
CA ASP A 117 -15.79 1.61 -13.42
C ASP A 117 -16.67 0.36 -13.26
N GLN A 118 -16.53 -0.32 -12.12
CA GLN A 118 -17.09 -1.65 -11.89
C GLN A 118 -18.59 -1.62 -11.59
N ASP A 119 -19.09 -0.51 -11.07
CA ASP A 119 -20.49 -0.28 -10.73
C ASP A 119 -21.18 0.77 -11.62
N ASN A 120 -20.46 1.38 -12.58
CA ASN A 120 -20.93 2.38 -13.54
C ASN A 120 -21.29 3.73 -12.91
N ASP A 121 -20.59 4.14 -11.86
CA ASP A 121 -20.77 5.44 -11.19
C ASP A 121 -19.89 6.57 -11.78
N GLY A 122 -19.00 6.21 -12.71
CA GLY A 122 -18.10 7.13 -13.41
C GLY A 122 -16.75 7.36 -12.71
N VAL A 123 -16.43 6.61 -11.65
CA VAL A 123 -15.18 6.72 -10.89
C VAL A 123 -14.24 5.55 -11.24
N ILE A 124 -12.98 5.87 -11.51
CA ILE A 124 -11.94 4.87 -11.87
C ILE A 124 -11.05 4.53 -10.66
N TYR A 125 -10.88 5.47 -9.73
CA TYR A 125 -10.19 5.26 -8.46
C TYR A 125 -11.24 5.27 -7.37
N ASP A 126 -11.87 4.11 -7.21
CA ASP A 126 -13.10 3.96 -6.46
C ASP A 126 -12.83 3.33 -5.09
N ASN A 127 -13.16 4.04 -4.01
CA ASN A 127 -13.09 3.54 -2.64
C ASN A 127 -14.28 2.60 -2.29
N CYS A 128 -15.23 2.42 -3.20
CA CYS A 128 -16.28 1.41 -3.15
C CYS A 128 -16.53 0.74 -4.51
N PRO A 129 -15.61 -0.10 -5.03
CA PRO A 129 -15.64 -0.63 -6.41
C PRO A 129 -16.91 -1.40 -6.83
N PHE A 130 -17.80 -1.70 -5.90
CA PHE A 130 -19.04 -2.44 -6.17
C PHE A 130 -20.30 -1.69 -5.72
N HIS A 131 -20.16 -0.44 -5.26
CA HIS A 131 -21.25 0.37 -4.71
C HIS A 131 -21.11 1.82 -5.16
N ALA A 132 -21.95 2.21 -6.14
CA ALA A 132 -21.87 3.52 -6.76
C ALA A 132 -21.87 4.67 -5.73
N ASN A 133 -20.76 5.41 -5.68
CA ASN A 133 -20.54 6.56 -4.82
C ASN A 133 -19.67 7.58 -5.55
N GLN A 134 -20.28 8.24 -6.53
CA GLN A 134 -19.61 9.22 -7.38
C GLN A 134 -18.94 10.37 -6.60
N ASP A 135 -19.40 10.66 -5.38
CA ASP A 135 -18.85 11.68 -4.49
C ASP A 135 -17.59 11.20 -3.73
N GLN A 136 -17.34 9.88 -3.70
CA GLN A 136 -16.20 9.23 -3.04
C GLN A 136 -16.06 9.65 -1.57
N SER A 137 -17.19 9.85 -0.89
CA SER A 137 -17.22 10.20 0.52
C SER A 137 -16.61 9.07 1.36
N ASP A 138 -15.76 9.45 2.31
CA ASP A 138 -15.03 8.58 3.26
C ASP A 138 -14.82 9.44 4.51
N ALA A 139 -15.67 9.26 5.51
CA ALA A 139 -15.79 10.18 6.64
C ALA A 139 -14.67 10.04 7.67
N ASP A 140 -14.07 8.85 7.80
CA ASP A 140 -13.02 8.56 8.77
C ASP A 140 -11.64 8.34 8.14
N LEU A 141 -11.55 8.42 6.80
CA LEU A 141 -10.35 8.38 5.99
C LEU A 141 -9.61 7.05 6.10
N ASP A 142 -10.36 5.95 6.18
CA ASP A 142 -9.83 4.60 6.27
C ASP A 142 -9.62 3.92 4.91
N GLY A 143 -10.15 4.53 3.84
CA GLY A 143 -10.02 4.08 2.46
C GLY A 143 -11.21 3.29 1.93
N TYR A 144 -12.23 3.01 2.74
CA TYR A 144 -13.53 2.53 2.29
C TYR A 144 -14.51 3.71 2.24
N GLY A 145 -15.26 3.81 1.14
CA GLY A 145 -16.25 4.87 1.05
C GLY A 145 -17.44 4.61 1.98
N ASP A 146 -18.09 5.68 2.45
CA ASP A 146 -19.19 5.63 3.43
C ASP A 146 -20.32 4.63 3.05
N VAL A 147 -20.48 4.36 1.74
CA VAL A 147 -21.53 3.46 1.22
C VAL A 147 -21.19 1.98 1.31
N CYS A 148 -19.91 1.63 1.46
CA CYS A 148 -19.41 0.26 1.52
C CYS A 148 -18.55 -0.03 2.76
N ASP A 149 -18.38 0.96 3.63
CA ASP A 149 -17.72 0.83 4.92
C ASP A 149 -18.68 0.22 5.97
N ASN A 150 -18.27 -0.87 6.62
CA ASN A 150 -19.01 -1.52 7.70
C ASN A 150 -18.93 -0.77 9.04
N CYS A 151 -18.09 0.27 9.13
CA CYS A 151 -17.99 1.20 10.24
C CYS A 151 -17.69 2.65 9.78
N PRO A 152 -18.64 3.35 9.12
CA PRO A 152 -18.44 4.66 8.43
C PRO A 152 -17.91 5.85 9.23
N TRP A 153 -17.62 5.68 10.52
CA TRP A 153 -17.23 6.74 11.44
C TRP A 153 -16.05 6.32 12.34
N ARG A 154 -15.46 5.15 12.10
CA ARG A 154 -14.54 4.44 13.00
C ARG A 154 -13.46 3.71 12.19
N PHE A 155 -12.40 4.45 11.85
CA PHE A 155 -11.24 3.96 11.10
C PHE A 155 -10.94 2.47 11.30
N ASN A 156 -11.24 1.67 10.28
CA ASN A 156 -11.04 0.21 10.27
C ASN A 156 -10.72 -0.31 8.85
N PRO A 157 -9.53 0.01 8.30
CA PRO A 157 -9.16 -0.38 6.93
C PRO A 157 -9.12 -1.89 6.66
N GLY A 158 -9.22 -2.71 7.70
CA GLY A 158 -9.32 -4.17 7.59
C GLY A 158 -10.76 -4.67 7.35
N GLN A 159 -11.77 -3.83 7.59
CA GLN A 159 -13.21 -4.15 7.47
C GLN A 159 -13.57 -5.48 8.15
N GLU A 160 -12.93 -5.78 9.29
CA GLU A 160 -13.22 -6.99 10.05
C GLU A 160 -14.68 -6.99 10.53
N ASP A 161 -15.38 -8.10 10.32
CA ASP A 161 -16.76 -8.37 10.71
C ASP A 161 -16.85 -9.88 11.04
N ALA A 162 -16.68 -10.21 12.31
CA ALA A 162 -16.46 -11.58 12.77
C ALA A 162 -17.71 -12.46 12.72
N ASP A 163 -18.90 -11.86 12.87
CA ASP A 163 -20.17 -12.57 12.85
C ASP A 163 -20.97 -12.40 11.54
N ALA A 164 -20.44 -11.59 10.62
CA ALA A 164 -20.93 -11.34 9.27
C ALA A 164 -22.34 -10.70 9.25
N ASP A 165 -22.64 -9.84 10.21
CA ASP A 165 -23.91 -9.14 10.30
C ASP A 165 -23.97 -7.83 9.48
N GLY A 166 -22.81 -7.39 8.96
CA GLY A 166 -22.66 -6.16 8.18
C GLY A 166 -22.19 -4.96 8.99
N THR A 167 -22.05 -5.09 10.32
CA THR A 167 -21.42 -4.12 11.21
C THR A 167 -20.00 -4.57 11.49
N GLY A 168 -19.02 -3.68 11.33
CA GLY A 168 -17.64 -4.06 11.60
C GLY A 168 -17.32 -4.18 13.10
N ASP A 169 -16.38 -5.07 13.43
CA ASP A 169 -15.87 -5.30 14.80
C ASP A 169 -15.43 -3.98 15.48
N ALA A 170 -15.00 -2.98 14.68
CA ALA A 170 -14.51 -1.69 15.17
C ALA A 170 -15.62 -0.76 15.72
N CYS A 171 -16.88 -0.98 15.34
CA CYS A 171 -18.03 -0.18 15.74
C CYS A 171 -19.15 -0.99 16.41
N GLU A 172 -18.98 -2.30 16.56
CA GLU A 172 -19.81 -3.14 17.42
C GLU A 172 -19.67 -2.83 18.92
N THR A 173 -20.70 -3.22 19.71
CA THR A 173 -20.81 -2.94 21.16
C THR A 173 -21.10 -4.17 22.00
#